data_AF-A0A966R6E3-F1
#
_entry.id   AF-A0A966R6E3-F1
#
_cell.length_a   1.000
_cell.length_b   1.000
_cell.length_c   1.000
_cell.angle_alpha   90.00
_cell.angle_beta   90.00
_cell.angle_gamma   90.00
#
_symmetry.space_group_name_H-M   'P 1'
#
loop_
_entity.id
_entity.type
_entity.pdbx_description
1 polymer ?
#
loop_
_entity_poly.entity_id
_entity_poly.type
_entity_poly.pdbx_seq_one_letter_code
_entity_poly.pdbx_strand_id
1 'polypeptide(L)'
;MDVKQVRNPMHSRSEMYRMVHENAHLLKLPFEHDARRLLLAFSELESSVGKFNFRYEPAYGLQGLYYRRSSLLKERYEEFGPMVAMSYGPWQIMYIVAVEHGFSGHPLELTDGNVSLPYVIEKMNRDGRRGAVSLRMLASAYNGGNPSALFRNEAVQKYVNKLEAAYDRWKQINIEWEKFNS
;
A
#
# COMPACT_ATOMS: atom_id res chain seq x y z
N MET A 1 4.30 19.97 16.30
CA MET A 1 3.77 18.61 16.61
C MET A 1 4.87 17.86 17.34
N ASP A 2 4.62 17.38 18.56
CA ASP A 2 5.63 16.67 19.35
C ASP A 2 5.88 15.27 18.74
N VAL A 3 7.09 15.05 18.22
CA VAL A 3 7.50 13.81 17.52
C VAL A 3 7.40 12.58 18.43
N LYS A 4 7.31 12.78 19.76
CA LYS A 4 7.16 11.71 20.75
C LYS A 4 5.74 11.10 20.82
N GLN A 5 4.75 11.67 20.15
CA GLN A 5 3.38 11.14 20.10
C GLN A 5 3.04 10.37 18.82
N VAL A 6 4.01 10.13 17.92
CA VAL A 6 3.79 9.27 16.75
C VAL A 6 3.61 7.84 17.27
N ARG A 7 2.33 7.50 17.48
CA ARG A 7 1.84 6.27 18.07
C ARG A 7 2.50 5.09 17.35
N ASN A 8 3.36 4.43 18.13
CA ASN A 8 3.71 3.02 18.11
C ASN A 8 3.27 2.28 16.80
N PRO A 9 4.22 1.87 15.94
CA PRO A 9 3.90 1.29 14.63
C PRO A 9 3.31 -0.13 14.81
N MET A 10 1.97 -0.21 14.85
CA MET A 10 1.12 -1.42 14.80
C MET A 10 1.47 -2.56 15.80
N HIS A 11 0.59 -2.83 16.77
CA HIS A 11 0.87 -3.58 18.01
C HIS A 11 0.75 -5.10 17.94
N SER A 12 0.18 -5.71 16.92
CA SER A 12 0.25 -7.17 16.77
C SER A 12 -0.21 -7.67 15.41
N ARG A 13 0.09 -8.94 15.11
CA ARG A 13 -0.54 -9.67 13.99
C ARG A 13 -2.07 -9.71 14.12
N SER A 14 -2.59 -9.77 15.34
CA SER A 14 -4.04 -9.81 15.59
C SER A 14 -4.73 -8.52 15.15
N GLU A 15 -4.12 -7.36 15.39
CA GLU A 15 -4.65 -6.08 14.92
C GLU A 15 -4.64 -5.98 13.39
N MET A 16 -3.57 -6.44 12.75
CA MET A 16 -3.51 -6.52 11.28
C MET A 16 -4.65 -7.39 10.73
N TYR A 17 -4.88 -8.57 11.33
CA TYR A 17 -5.96 -9.46 10.89
C TYR A 17 -7.33 -8.83 11.08
N ARG A 18 -7.58 -8.19 12.23
CA ARG A 18 -8.84 -7.48 12.49
C ARG A 18 -9.08 -6.39 11.45
N MET A 19 -8.11 -5.50 11.26
CA MET A 19 -8.19 -4.41 10.30
C MET A 19 -8.43 -4.92 8.85
N VAL A 20 -7.70 -5.96 8.43
CA VAL A 20 -7.93 -6.57 7.11
C VAL A 20 -9.32 -7.17 7.00
N HIS A 21 -9.77 -7.89 8.04
CA HIS A 21 -11.10 -8.50 8.06
C HIS A 21 -12.22 -7.47 7.94
N GLU A 22 -12.13 -6.39 8.72
CA GLU A 22 -13.09 -5.28 8.72
C GLU A 22 -13.16 -4.57 7.36
N ASN A 23 -12.04 -4.44 6.64
CA ASN A 23 -11.96 -3.59 5.45
C ASN A 23 -11.92 -4.34 4.11
N ALA A 24 -11.59 -5.64 4.10
CA ALA A 24 -11.37 -6.39 2.86
C ALA A 24 -12.60 -6.40 1.92
N HIS A 25 -13.81 -6.27 2.47
CA HIS A 25 -15.04 -6.19 1.68
C HIS A 25 -15.09 -4.95 0.76
N LEU A 26 -14.29 -3.91 1.02
CA LEU A 26 -14.18 -2.70 0.21
C LEU A 26 -13.28 -2.88 -1.03
N LEU A 27 -12.52 -3.97 -1.11
CA LEU A 27 -11.69 -4.28 -2.27
C LEU A 27 -12.55 -4.85 -3.41
N LYS A 28 -12.66 -4.11 -4.51
CA LYS A 28 -13.53 -4.38 -5.67
C LYS A 28 -12.69 -4.50 -6.94
N LEU A 29 -12.01 -5.63 -7.09
CA LEU A 29 -11.18 -5.93 -8.26
C LEU A 29 -11.96 -6.67 -9.36
N PRO A 30 -11.62 -6.48 -10.64
CA PRO A 30 -12.34 -7.08 -11.78
C PRO A 30 -11.97 -8.55 -12.03
N PHE A 31 -11.48 -9.26 -11.01
CA PHE A 31 -11.10 -10.66 -11.08
C PHE A 31 -11.39 -11.35 -9.74
N GLU A 32 -11.59 -12.66 -9.77
CA GLU A 32 -11.85 -13.44 -8.56
C GLU A 32 -10.62 -13.48 -7.64
N HIS A 33 -10.83 -13.21 -6.36
CA HIS A 33 -9.78 -13.17 -5.36
C HIS A 33 -10.34 -13.31 -3.94
N ASP A 34 -9.50 -13.77 -3.01
CA ASP A 34 -9.73 -13.63 -1.58
C ASP A 34 -9.09 -12.30 -1.12
N ALA A 35 -9.93 -11.29 -0.92
CA ALA A 35 -9.49 -9.94 -0.57
C ALA A 35 -8.66 -9.89 0.72
N ARG A 36 -8.98 -10.72 1.74
CA ARG A 36 -8.25 -10.73 3.01
C ARG A 36 -6.83 -11.26 2.80
N ARG A 37 -6.70 -12.38 2.08
CA ARG A 37 -5.39 -12.98 1.78
C ARG A 37 -4.56 -12.11 0.86
N LEU A 38 -5.21 -11.41 -0.07
CA LEU A 38 -4.54 -10.51 -0.99
C LEU A 38 -3.92 -9.32 -0.24
N LEU A 39 -4.68 -8.66 0.64
CA LEU A 39 -4.16 -7.56 1.46
C LEU A 39 -3.01 -8.00 2.37
N LEU A 40 -3.09 -9.20 2.97
CA LEU A 40 -2.00 -9.76 3.77
C LEU A 40 -0.75 -10.08 2.94
N ALA A 41 -0.92 -10.61 1.73
CA ALA A 41 0.20 -10.88 0.83
C ALA A 41 0.94 -9.59 0.43
N PHE A 42 0.21 -8.51 0.13
CA PHE A 42 0.83 -7.20 -0.10
C PHE A 42 1.54 -6.68 1.15
N SER A 43 0.93 -6.79 2.34
CA SER A 43 1.57 -6.32 3.57
C SER A 43 2.84 -7.11 3.91
N GLU A 44 2.86 -8.43 3.65
CA GLU A 44 4.04 -9.26 3.80
C GLU A 44 5.19 -8.77 2.91
N LEU A 45 4.91 -8.50 1.64
CA LEU A 45 5.94 -8.04 0.71
C LEU A 45 6.46 -6.64 1.03
N GLU A 46 5.56 -5.74 1.42
CA GLU A 46 5.91 -4.34 1.63
C GLU A 46 6.58 -4.09 2.97
N SER A 47 6.21 -4.85 4.00
CA SER A 47 6.65 -4.59 5.37
C SER A 47 6.80 -5.82 6.25
N SER A 48 6.83 -7.04 5.70
CA SER A 48 6.85 -8.26 6.52
C SER A 48 5.70 -8.28 7.55
N VAL A 49 4.50 -7.87 7.12
CA VAL A 49 3.27 -7.83 7.91
C VAL A 49 3.33 -6.77 9.03
N GLY A 50 3.65 -5.53 8.65
CA GLY A 50 3.63 -4.35 9.52
C GLY A 50 4.95 -3.97 10.16
N LYS A 51 6.02 -4.75 9.97
CA LYS A 51 7.39 -4.37 10.33
C LYS A 51 7.98 -3.47 9.24
N PHE A 52 7.45 -2.27 9.13
CA PHE A 52 7.87 -1.34 8.08
C PHE A 52 9.01 -0.43 8.55
N ASN A 53 9.76 0.07 7.57
CA ASN A 53 10.58 1.26 7.70
C ASN A 53 10.04 2.30 6.72
N PHE A 54 10.28 3.57 6.98
CA PHE A 54 10.00 4.56 5.95
C PHE A 54 10.93 4.35 4.76
N ARG A 55 10.38 4.40 3.55
CA ARG A 55 11.17 4.28 2.32
C ARG A 55 11.03 5.56 1.51
N TYR A 56 12.15 6.23 1.27
CA TYR A 56 12.22 7.39 0.39
C TYR A 56 12.33 6.93 -1.06
N GLU A 57 11.49 7.50 -1.92
CA GLU A 57 11.45 7.20 -3.35
C GLU A 57 11.98 8.41 -4.14
N PRO A 58 13.23 8.36 -4.65
CA PRO A 58 13.89 9.51 -5.29
C PRO A 58 13.11 10.12 -6.46
N ALA A 59 12.28 9.33 -7.15
CA ALA A 59 11.44 9.82 -8.24
C ALA A 59 10.41 10.89 -7.80
N TYR A 60 10.02 10.88 -6.52
CA TYR A 60 9.11 11.85 -5.90
C TYR A 60 9.83 12.98 -5.16
N GLY A 61 11.14 12.84 -4.94
CA GLY A 61 11.98 13.82 -4.27
C GLY A 61 12.22 15.10 -5.08
N LEU A 62 12.89 16.10 -4.46
CA LEU A 62 13.33 17.30 -5.18
C LEU A 62 14.06 16.92 -6.47
N GLN A 63 13.68 17.58 -7.57
CA GLN A 63 14.19 17.31 -8.92
C GLN A 63 13.91 15.90 -9.47
N GLY A 64 13.16 15.04 -8.78
CA GLY A 64 12.69 13.75 -9.26
C GLY A 64 11.72 13.88 -10.42
N LEU A 65 11.55 12.77 -11.17
CA LEU A 65 10.69 12.73 -12.36
C LEU A 65 9.25 13.20 -12.07
N TYR A 66 8.66 12.72 -10.97
CA TYR A 66 7.29 13.05 -10.60
C TYR A 66 7.19 14.42 -9.96
N TYR A 67 8.18 14.83 -9.16
CA TYR A 67 8.25 16.16 -8.57
C TYR A 67 8.18 17.26 -9.62
N ARG A 68 8.91 17.12 -10.73
CA ARG A 68 8.90 18.13 -11.80
C ARG A 68 7.51 18.29 -12.45
N ARG A 69 6.74 17.21 -12.51
CA ARG A 69 5.48 17.10 -13.28
C ARG A 69 4.21 17.35 -12.48
N SER A 70 4.23 17.19 -11.16
CA SER A 70 3.04 17.31 -10.31
C SER A 70 3.08 18.59 -9.49
N SER A 71 2.13 19.51 -9.72
CA SER A 71 1.94 20.71 -8.89
C SER A 71 1.55 20.34 -7.46
N LEU A 72 0.64 19.37 -7.31
CA LEU A 72 0.23 18.84 -6.00
C LEU A 72 1.42 18.32 -5.19
N LEU A 73 2.34 17.59 -5.83
CA LEU A 73 3.54 17.09 -5.16
C LEU A 73 4.44 18.24 -4.68
N LYS A 74 4.61 19.30 -5.49
CA LYS A 74 5.41 20.47 -5.10
C LYS A 74 4.79 21.20 -3.91
N GLU A 75 3.49 21.48 -3.97
CA GLU A 75 2.73 22.11 -2.88
C GLU A 75 2.89 21.35 -1.56
N ARG A 76 2.68 20.02 -1.59
CA ARG A 76 2.85 19.21 -0.38
C ARG A 76 4.30 19.15 0.09
N TYR A 77 5.26 19.14 -0.83
CA TYR A 77 6.68 19.15 -0.47
C TYR A 77 7.07 20.46 0.24
N GLU A 78 6.46 21.59 -0.11
CA GLU A 78 6.64 22.85 0.62
C GLU A 78 6.10 22.76 2.05
N GLU A 79 4.99 22.06 2.25
CA GLU A 79 4.32 21.90 3.54
C GLU A 79 5.04 20.89 4.47
N PHE A 80 5.37 19.70 3.96
CA PHE A 80 5.87 18.57 4.77
C PHE A 80 7.28 18.13 4.42
N GLY A 81 7.94 18.78 3.45
CA GLY A 81 9.31 18.48 3.06
C GLY A 81 9.50 17.09 2.45
N PRO A 82 10.68 16.46 2.64
CA PRO A 82 11.02 15.17 2.04
C PRO A 82 10.09 14.01 2.40
N MET A 83 9.30 14.13 3.47
CA MET A 83 8.30 13.12 3.89
C MET A 83 7.28 12.81 2.78
N VAL A 84 6.97 13.80 1.94
CA VAL A 84 6.02 13.63 0.82
C VAL A 84 6.51 12.63 -0.22
N ALA A 85 7.82 12.45 -0.32
CA ALA A 85 8.46 11.49 -1.23
C ALA A 85 8.69 10.11 -0.58
N MET A 86 8.00 9.79 0.51
CA MET A 86 8.15 8.53 1.23
C MET A 86 6.89 7.68 1.17
N SER A 87 7.06 6.38 1.37
CA SER A 87 5.98 5.43 1.60
C SER A 87 5.86 5.04 3.09
N TYR A 88 4.63 4.71 3.48
CA TYR A 88 4.22 4.60 4.88
C TYR A 88 3.40 3.34 5.17
N GLY A 89 3.50 2.90 6.42
CA GLY A 89 2.63 1.88 6.99
C GLY A 89 2.85 0.47 6.43
N PRO A 90 1.96 -0.47 6.81
CA PRO A 90 2.14 -1.89 6.52
C PRO A 90 2.07 -2.27 5.04
N TRP A 91 1.51 -1.40 4.20
CA TRP A 91 1.40 -1.60 2.75
C TRP A 91 2.28 -0.64 1.95
N GLN A 92 3.12 0.15 2.63
CA GLN A 92 4.03 1.12 1.99
C GLN A 92 3.29 1.99 0.96
N ILE A 93 2.17 2.59 1.35
CA ILE A 93 1.47 3.54 0.50
C ILE A 93 2.29 4.82 0.40
N MET A 94 2.55 5.30 -0.83
CA MET A 94 3.18 6.60 -1.05
C MET A 94 2.27 7.71 -0.53
N TYR A 95 2.80 8.67 0.22
CA TYR A 95 1.99 9.79 0.74
C TYR A 95 1.22 10.50 -0.37
N ILE A 96 1.88 10.85 -1.48
CA ILE A 96 1.23 11.54 -2.59
C ILE A 96 0.09 10.72 -3.21
N VAL A 97 0.22 9.39 -3.23
CA VAL A 97 -0.84 8.50 -3.74
C VAL A 97 -2.02 8.48 -2.77
N ALA A 98 -1.79 8.50 -1.45
CA ALA A 98 -2.87 8.67 -0.49
C ALA A 98 -3.60 10.01 -0.68
N VAL A 99 -2.86 11.10 -0.94
CA VAL A 99 -3.44 12.44 -1.20
C VAL A 99 -4.30 12.45 -2.47
N GLU A 100 -3.85 11.78 -3.55
CA GLU A 100 -4.66 11.59 -4.77
C GLU A 100 -6.00 10.88 -4.51
N HIS A 101 -6.11 10.14 -3.41
CA HIS A 101 -7.32 9.45 -2.96
C HIS A 101 -8.01 10.14 -1.78
N GLY A 102 -7.72 11.42 -1.56
CA GLY A 102 -8.43 12.28 -0.61
C GLY A 102 -7.81 12.36 0.79
N PHE A 103 -6.63 11.77 1.03
CA PHE A 103 -5.93 11.99 2.29
C PHE A 103 -5.45 13.45 2.38
N SER A 104 -5.71 14.10 3.51
CA SER A 104 -5.29 15.49 3.77
C SER A 104 -4.50 15.67 5.06
N GLY A 105 -4.18 14.56 5.75
CA GLY A 105 -3.46 14.58 7.02
C GLY A 105 -1.95 14.71 6.86
N HIS A 106 -1.26 14.70 7.99
CA HIS A 106 0.19 14.69 8.08
C HIS A 106 0.75 13.33 7.62
N PRO A 107 1.87 13.26 6.88
CA PRO A 107 2.41 12.00 6.34
C PRO A 107 2.61 10.89 7.39
N LEU A 108 3.03 11.27 8.60
CA LEU A 108 3.22 10.32 9.70
C LEU A 108 1.93 9.63 10.17
N GLU A 109 0.74 10.16 9.89
CA GLU A 109 -0.51 9.46 10.24
C GLU A 109 -0.68 8.18 9.42
N LEU A 110 -0.10 8.12 8.21
CA LEU A 110 -0.12 6.92 7.36
C LEU A 110 0.75 5.77 7.92
N THR A 111 1.48 5.96 9.02
CA THR A 111 2.11 4.84 9.73
C THR A 111 1.09 3.95 10.42
N ASP A 112 -0.07 4.49 10.76
CA ASP A 112 -1.19 3.71 11.30
C ASP A 112 -1.85 2.94 10.15
N GLY A 113 -1.96 1.62 10.33
CA GLY A 113 -2.66 0.75 9.40
C GLY A 113 -4.12 1.18 9.18
N ASN A 114 -4.82 1.60 10.24
CA ASN A 114 -6.23 1.99 10.15
C ASN A 114 -6.43 3.24 9.30
N VAL A 115 -5.40 4.12 9.27
CA VAL A 115 -5.40 5.32 8.43
C VAL A 115 -4.97 4.99 7.01
N SER A 116 -3.93 4.17 6.83
CA SER A 116 -3.35 3.90 5.51
C SER A 116 -4.15 2.90 4.66
N LEU A 117 -4.78 1.87 5.27
CA LEU A 117 -5.46 0.81 4.54
C LEU A 117 -6.59 1.29 3.62
N PRO A 118 -7.46 2.23 4.01
CA PRO A 118 -8.50 2.75 3.11
C PRO A 118 -7.91 3.29 1.78
N TYR A 119 -6.80 4.03 1.85
CA TYR A 119 -6.14 4.58 0.66
C TYR A 119 -5.41 3.52 -0.17
N VAL A 120 -4.90 2.46 0.47
CA VAL A 120 -4.35 1.28 -0.22
C VAL A 120 -5.44 0.59 -1.03
N ILE A 121 -6.62 0.38 -0.43
CA ILE A 121 -7.77 -0.23 -1.10
C ILE A 121 -8.23 0.64 -2.26
N GLU A 122 -8.36 1.96 -2.07
CA GLU A 122 -8.74 2.86 -3.17
C GLU A 122 -7.72 2.88 -4.30
N LYS A 123 -6.42 2.81 -3.99
CA LYS A 123 -5.38 2.64 -5.00
C LYS A 123 -5.57 1.34 -5.78
N MET A 124 -5.76 0.21 -5.11
CA MET A 124 -5.95 -1.09 -5.78
C MET A 124 -7.22 -1.10 -6.63
N ASN A 125 -8.32 -0.54 -6.12
CA ASN A 125 -9.57 -0.38 -6.86
C ASN A 125 -9.37 0.50 -8.12
N ARG A 126 -8.67 1.62 -7.99
CA ARG A 126 -8.31 2.48 -9.14
C ARG A 126 -7.46 1.74 -10.16
N ASP A 127 -6.48 0.95 -9.72
CA ASP A 127 -5.63 0.17 -10.62
C ASP A 127 -6.43 -0.91 -11.34
N GLY A 128 -7.38 -1.56 -10.65
CA GLY A 128 -8.38 -2.46 -11.25
C GLY A 128 -9.20 -1.78 -12.35
N ARG A 129 -9.74 -0.59 -12.07
CA ARG A 129 -10.47 0.24 -13.06
C ARG A 129 -9.59 0.68 -14.24
N ARG A 130 -8.27 0.78 -14.05
CA ARG A 130 -7.28 1.13 -15.08
C ARG A 130 -6.75 -0.07 -15.86
N GLY A 131 -7.33 -1.26 -15.68
CA GLY A 131 -7.00 -2.45 -16.46
C GLY A 131 -6.10 -3.46 -15.76
N ALA A 132 -5.92 -3.37 -14.43
CA ALA A 132 -5.34 -4.47 -13.66
C ALA A 132 -6.35 -5.63 -13.52
N VAL A 133 -6.50 -6.42 -14.57
CA VAL A 133 -7.50 -7.51 -14.70
C VAL A 133 -7.03 -8.87 -14.17
N SER A 134 -5.86 -8.92 -13.52
CA SER A 134 -5.34 -10.12 -12.88
C SER A 134 -4.46 -9.74 -11.69
N LEU A 135 -4.21 -10.71 -10.80
CA LEU A 135 -3.29 -10.56 -9.68
C LEU A 135 -1.92 -10.02 -10.12
N ARG A 136 -1.36 -10.57 -11.20
CA ARG A 136 -0.06 -10.15 -11.75
C ARG A 136 -0.05 -8.71 -12.22
N MET A 137 -1.12 -8.30 -12.91
CA MET A 137 -1.25 -6.92 -13.39
C MET A 137 -1.49 -5.94 -12.23
N LEU A 138 -2.23 -6.33 -11.19
CA LEU A 138 -2.41 -5.53 -9.98
C LEU A 138 -1.09 -5.35 -9.25
N ALA A 139 -0.32 -6.43 -9.07
CA ALA A 139 1.01 -6.39 -8.46
C ALA A 139 1.96 -5.44 -9.22
N SER A 140 1.94 -5.53 -10.56
CA SER A 140 2.69 -4.63 -11.44
C SER A 140 2.27 -3.18 -11.29
N ALA A 141 0.96 -2.90 -11.25
CA ALA A 141 0.44 -1.54 -11.05
C ALA A 141 0.77 -1.00 -9.65
N TYR A 142 0.80 -1.87 -8.65
CA TYR A 142 1.13 -1.52 -7.28
C TYR A 142 2.57 -1.08 -7.14
N ASN A 143 3.52 -1.92 -7.58
CA ASN A 143 4.95 -1.66 -7.44
C ASN A 143 5.51 -0.70 -8.51
N GLY A 144 5.06 -0.83 -9.76
CA GLY A 144 5.59 -0.10 -10.91
C GLY A 144 4.74 1.08 -11.38
N GLY A 145 3.57 1.32 -10.77
CA GLY A 145 2.65 2.39 -11.16
C GLY A 145 1.90 2.15 -12.47
N ASN A 146 2.12 1.02 -13.16
CA ASN A 146 1.42 0.67 -14.41
C ASN A 146 1.29 -0.86 -14.56
N PRO A 147 0.10 -1.40 -14.88
CA PRO A 147 -0.09 -2.82 -15.18
C PRO A 147 0.85 -3.38 -16.26
N SER A 148 1.23 -2.58 -17.27
CA SER A 148 2.08 -3.02 -18.38
C SER A 148 3.57 -3.11 -18.01
N ALA A 149 3.99 -2.62 -16.83
CA ALA A 149 5.38 -2.69 -16.39
C ALA A 149 5.87 -4.15 -16.26
N LEU A 150 4.95 -5.07 -15.96
CA LEU A 150 5.16 -6.52 -15.93
C LEU A 150 5.91 -7.04 -17.16
N PHE A 151 5.63 -6.50 -18.36
CA PHE A 151 6.18 -7.01 -19.61
C PHE A 151 7.53 -6.40 -20.00
N ARG A 152 8.00 -5.39 -19.26
CA ARG A 152 9.16 -4.56 -19.65
C ARG A 152 10.21 -4.40 -18.56
N ASN A 153 9.89 -4.74 -17.31
CA ASN A 153 10.75 -4.49 -16.16
C ASN A 153 10.95 -5.76 -15.33
N GLU A 154 12.18 -6.28 -15.32
CA GLU A 154 12.56 -7.50 -14.60
C GLU A 154 12.37 -7.38 -13.08
N ALA A 155 12.63 -6.20 -12.50
CA ALA A 155 12.43 -5.98 -11.07
C ALA A 155 10.93 -6.08 -10.71
N VAL A 156 10.05 -5.55 -11.56
CA VAL A 156 8.60 -5.70 -11.40
C VAL A 156 8.18 -7.17 -11.54
N GLN A 157 8.74 -7.91 -12.48
CA GLN A 157 8.46 -9.35 -12.62
C GLN A 157 8.86 -10.14 -11.36
N LYS A 158 10.04 -9.83 -10.78
CA LYS A 158 10.49 -10.43 -9.52
C LYS A 158 9.53 -10.10 -8.37
N TYR A 159 9.05 -8.86 -8.28
CA TYR A 159 8.04 -8.47 -7.29
C TYR A 159 6.74 -9.25 -7.47
N VAL A 160 6.23 -9.33 -8.70
CA VAL A 160 4.99 -10.04 -9.04
C VAL A 160 5.06 -11.51 -8.64
N ASN A 161 6.15 -12.20 -8.99
CA ASN A 161 6.33 -13.62 -8.64
C ASN A 161 6.39 -13.82 -7.11
N LYS A 162 7.03 -12.90 -6.37
CA LYS A 162 7.04 -12.94 -4.91
C LYS A 162 5.63 -12.75 -4.32
N LEU A 163 4.83 -11.85 -4.90
CA LEU A 163 3.47 -11.59 -4.43
C LEU A 163 2.58 -12.81 -4.65
N GLU A 164 2.64 -13.44 -5.82
CA GLU A 164 1.88 -14.66 -6.09
C GLU A 164 2.24 -15.77 -5.10
N ALA A 165 3.53 -16.00 -4.87
CA ALA A 165 3.98 -16.97 -3.89
C ALA A 165 3.49 -16.64 -2.47
N ALA A 166 3.47 -15.36 -2.08
CA ALA A 166 2.93 -14.93 -0.79
C ALA A 166 1.41 -15.16 -0.71
N TYR A 167 0.68 -14.79 -1.75
CA TYR A 167 -0.75 -14.99 -1.84
C TYR A 167 -1.14 -16.48 -1.76
N ASP A 168 -0.39 -17.35 -2.44
CA ASP A 168 -0.58 -18.79 -2.34
C ASP A 168 -0.32 -19.32 -0.93
N ARG A 169 0.75 -18.88 -0.25
CA ARG A 169 0.98 -19.22 1.17
C ARG A 169 -0.18 -18.76 2.05
N TRP A 170 -0.66 -17.53 1.87
CA TRP A 170 -1.77 -17.00 2.64
C TRP A 170 -3.05 -17.78 2.41
N LYS A 171 -3.35 -18.29 1.21
CA LYS A 171 -4.51 -19.16 1.00
C LYS A 171 -4.45 -20.48 1.79
N GLN A 172 -3.25 -20.99 2.11
CA GLN A 172 -3.08 -22.23 2.85
C GLN A 172 -3.14 -22.07 4.38
N ILE A 173 -2.93 -20.86 4.89
CA ILE A 173 -2.97 -20.61 6.34
C ILE A 173 -4.42 -20.63 6.80
N ASN A 174 -4.79 -21.44 7.79
CA ASN A 174 -6.12 -21.33 8.40
C ASN A 174 -6.14 -20.12 9.35
N ILE A 175 -7.04 -19.15 9.11
CA ILE A 175 -7.26 -18.00 9.98
C ILE A 175 -8.72 -18.01 10.38
N GLU A 176 -8.98 -18.09 11.68
CA GLU A 176 -10.32 -18.03 12.25
C GLU A 176 -10.79 -16.57 12.30
N TRP A 177 -11.24 -16.06 11.16
CA TRP A 177 -11.62 -14.66 11.00
C TRP A 177 -12.75 -14.21 11.94
N GLU A 178 -13.64 -15.12 12.32
CA GLU A 178 -14.76 -14.84 13.23
C GLU A 178 -14.30 -14.35 14.62
N LYS A 179 -13.05 -14.66 15.01
CA LYS A 179 -12.46 -14.18 16.26
C LYS A 179 -12.22 -12.66 16.29
N PHE A 180 -12.41 -11.97 15.17
CA PHE A 180 -12.16 -10.53 15.03
C PHE A 180 -13.43 -9.69 14.86
N ASN A 181 -14.63 -10.25 15.05
CA ASN A 181 -15.91 -9.53 14.94
C ASN A 181 -16.34 -8.78 16.23
N SER A 182 -15.40 -8.40 17.10
CA SER A 182 -15.70 -7.79 18.42
C SER A 182 -16.15 -6.34 18.32
#